data_AF-A0A6M7X061-F1
#
_entry.id   AF-A0A6M7X061-F1
#
_cell.length_a   1.000
_cell.length_b   1.000
_cell.length_c   1.000
_cell.angle_alpha   90.00
_cell.angle_beta   90.00
_cell.angle_gamma   90.00
#
_symmetry.space_group_name_H-M   'P 1'
#
loop_
_entity.id
_entity.type
_entity.pdbx_description
1 polymer ?
#
loop_
_entity_poly.entity_id
_entity_poly.type
_entity_poly.pdbx_seq_one_letter_code
_entity_poly.pdbx_strand_id
1 'polypeptide(L)'
;MLVGFACAVAGMLSLITFLKWREVRALSHWLPTPGKIMSSRVEAREVRSSGVGSDSSDTTEMRNFPAITFEYKVGAKKFQSSRYSVKENLGNFEVTETLAQFPRGADVTVFYNPADPSKAVIERTMPDGAFKFMFQLSAGLVIGALVLVFSVGGLLEAIRPHLPKPQNLGAAALLLFMGLMILRMGFAQKSLAEQAAKWPVTAGRIDNSGLQALRNYSGYRHWRTVFKARIVYSYGVAGQRYSSDRISFGATVTASLPGLVSGQARSYAEGSKVDVHYDPANPGSAVLECRVRGLWLLWVCSAGFLGGAALLVGLV
;
A
#
# COMPACT_ATOMS: atom_id res chain seq x y z
N MET A 1 5.98 -0.66 -27.29
CA MET A 1 5.09 -1.08 -26.17
C MET A 1 5.31 -0.26 -24.90
N LEU A 2 6.55 -0.06 -24.44
CA LEU A 2 6.86 0.67 -23.19
C LEU A 2 6.40 2.15 -23.19
N VAL A 3 6.62 2.87 -24.29
CA VAL A 3 6.13 4.26 -24.47
C VAL A 3 4.59 4.32 -24.47
N GLY A 4 3.93 3.35 -25.13
CA GLY A 4 2.47 3.26 -25.15
C GLY A 4 1.86 3.02 -23.77
N PHE A 5 2.49 2.16 -22.96
CA PHE A 5 2.10 1.94 -21.56
C PHE A 5 2.30 3.20 -20.70
N ALA A 6 3.44 3.89 -20.85
CA ALA A 6 3.71 5.14 -20.14
C ALA A 6 2.67 6.24 -20.48
N CYS A 7 2.31 6.38 -21.76
CA CYS A 7 1.26 7.29 -22.19
C CYS A 7 -0.12 6.91 -21.63
N ALA A 8 -0.46 5.62 -21.60
CA ALA A 8 -1.72 5.16 -21.01
C ALA A 8 -1.80 5.45 -19.51
N VAL A 9 -0.72 5.20 -18.76
CA VAL A 9 -0.62 5.54 -17.32
C VAL A 9 -0.71 7.06 -17.11
N ALA A 10 0.00 7.85 -17.91
CA ALA A 10 -0.05 9.31 -17.83
C ALA A 10 -1.46 9.87 -18.14
N GLY A 11 -2.16 9.29 -19.12
CA GLY A 11 -3.55 9.62 -19.44
C GLY A 11 -4.50 9.29 -18.29
N MET A 12 -4.36 8.10 -17.69
CA MET A 12 -5.14 7.69 -16.52
C MET A 12 -4.92 8.61 -15.32
N LEU A 13 -3.67 8.95 -15.00
CA LEU A 13 -3.34 9.89 -13.92
C LEU A 13 -3.93 11.28 -14.17
N SER A 14 -3.86 11.77 -15.42
CA SER A 14 -4.44 13.05 -15.81
C SER A 14 -5.97 13.06 -15.68
N LEU A 15 -6.63 11.96 -16.05
CA LEU A 15 -8.07 11.79 -15.88
C LEU A 15 -8.48 11.78 -14.40
N ILE A 16 -7.78 11.01 -13.55
CA ILE A 16 -8.03 10.99 -12.09
C ILE A 16 -7.90 12.40 -11.50
N THR A 17 -6.84 13.10 -11.89
CA THR A 17 -6.56 14.47 -11.46
C THR A 17 -7.68 15.44 -11.86
N PHE A 18 -8.15 15.33 -13.11
CA PHE A 18 -9.25 16.14 -13.61
C PHE A 18 -10.57 15.87 -12.88
N LEU A 19 -10.88 14.60 -12.60
CA LEU A 19 -12.07 14.23 -11.82
C LEU A 19 -12.02 14.79 -10.40
N LYS A 20 -10.86 14.70 -9.73
CA LYS A 20 -10.65 15.27 -8.39
C LYS A 20 -10.70 16.79 -8.39
N TRP A 21 -10.17 17.45 -9.41
CA TRP A 21 -10.30 18.89 -9.58
C TRP A 21 -11.76 19.34 -9.66
N ARG A 22 -12.58 18.57 -10.38
CA ARG A 22 -14.02 18.84 -10.49
C ARG A 22 -14.71 18.70 -9.13
N GLU A 23 -14.34 17.69 -8.34
CA GLU A 23 -14.83 17.51 -6.97
C GLU A 23 -14.42 18.69 -6.09
N VAL A 24 -13.15 19.10 -6.08
CA VAL A 24 -12.65 20.24 -5.30
C VAL A 24 -13.31 21.57 -5.70
N ARG A 25 -13.55 21.79 -7.00
CA ARG A 25 -14.27 22.98 -7.48
C ARG A 25 -15.74 22.98 -7.03
N ALA A 26 -16.37 21.82 -6.86
CA ALA A 26 -17.69 21.75 -6.25
C ALA A 26 -17.67 22.12 -4.75
N LEU A 27 -16.52 21.92 -4.07
CA LEU A 27 -16.33 22.26 -2.65
C LEU A 27 -15.98 23.72 -2.41
N SER A 28 -15.57 24.49 -3.42
CA SER A 28 -15.21 25.91 -3.25
C SER A 28 -16.37 26.80 -2.79
N HIS A 29 -17.61 26.34 -2.98
CA HIS A 29 -18.84 27.03 -2.59
C HIS A 29 -19.33 26.65 -1.18
N TRP A 30 -18.60 25.79 -0.46
CA TRP A 30 -18.98 25.36 0.89
C TRP A 30 -18.68 26.47 1.91
N LEU A 31 -19.63 26.73 2.79
CA LEU A 31 -19.58 27.85 3.72
C LEU A 31 -18.92 27.44 5.03
N PRO A 32 -18.09 28.32 5.65
CA PRO A 32 -17.49 28.05 6.95
C PRO A 32 -18.51 28.21 8.09
N THR A 33 -18.43 27.33 9.10
CA THR A 33 -19.14 27.46 10.37
C THR A 33 -18.24 26.92 11.50
N PRO A 34 -18.29 27.48 12.73
CA PRO A 34 -17.59 26.89 13.86
C PRO A 34 -18.17 25.52 14.21
N GLY A 35 -17.28 24.56 14.47
CA GLY A 35 -17.60 23.23 14.94
C GLY A 35 -16.64 22.76 16.03
N LYS A 36 -16.98 21.64 16.67
CA LYS A 36 -16.20 21.04 17.75
C LYS A 36 -15.95 19.57 17.47
N ILE A 37 -14.71 19.13 17.69
CA ILE A 37 -14.36 17.72 17.59
C ILE A 37 -14.92 16.96 18.78
N MET A 38 -15.81 16.02 18.51
CA MET A 38 -16.47 15.17 19.52
C MET A 38 -15.66 13.91 19.83
N SER A 39 -15.08 13.29 18.79
CA SER A 39 -14.25 12.11 18.93
C SER A 39 -13.08 12.15 17.94
N SER A 40 -11.91 11.71 18.38
CA SER A 40 -10.69 11.59 17.58
C SER A 40 -9.94 10.34 18.06
N ARG A 41 -10.01 9.27 17.28
CA ARG A 41 -9.43 7.96 17.64
C ARG A 41 -8.99 7.18 16.42
N VAL A 42 -8.13 6.19 16.63
CA VAL A 42 -7.82 5.18 15.61
C VAL A 42 -9.01 4.21 15.48
N GLU A 43 -9.41 3.93 14.25
CA GLU A 43 -10.40 2.91 13.94
C GLU A 43 -9.80 1.90 12.96
N ALA A 44 -9.66 0.66 13.42
CA ALA A 44 -9.26 -0.45 12.58
C ALA A 44 -10.47 -0.92 11.76
N ARG A 45 -10.32 -0.96 10.43
CA ARG A 45 -11.35 -1.45 9.51
C ARG A 45 -10.77 -2.52 8.61
N GLU A 46 -11.59 -3.52 8.33
CA GLU A 46 -11.29 -4.56 7.39
C GLU A 46 -11.62 -4.07 5.97
N VAL A 47 -10.62 -4.04 5.08
CA VAL A 47 -10.74 -3.53 3.72
C VAL A 47 -10.50 -4.67 2.73
N ARG A 48 -11.41 -4.83 1.78
CA ARG A 48 -11.23 -5.75 0.66
C ARG A 48 -10.30 -5.10 -0.36
N SER A 49 -9.17 -5.75 -0.63
CA SER A 49 -8.28 -5.39 -1.72
C SER A 49 -8.43 -6.44 -2.82
N SER A 50 -8.95 -6.00 -3.96
CA SER A 50 -8.96 -6.80 -5.18
C SER A 50 -7.63 -6.58 -5.90
N GLY A 51 -6.85 -7.65 -6.07
CA GLY A 51 -5.61 -7.57 -6.83
C GLY A 51 -5.86 -7.30 -8.31
N VAL A 52 -4.91 -6.66 -8.97
CA VAL A 52 -4.95 -6.40 -10.42
C VAL A 52 -4.22 -7.54 -11.13
N GLY A 53 -4.94 -8.36 -11.90
CA GLY A 53 -4.38 -9.49 -12.67
C GLY A 53 -5.35 -10.66 -12.79
N SER A 54 -5.09 -11.60 -13.71
CA SER A 54 -5.96 -12.77 -13.94
C SER A 54 -5.92 -13.81 -12.83
N ASP A 55 -4.89 -13.76 -11.97
CA ASP A 55 -4.66 -14.68 -10.85
C ASP A 55 -4.86 -14.00 -9.48
N SER A 56 -5.61 -12.88 -9.45
CA SER A 56 -5.79 -12.13 -8.22
C SER A 56 -6.84 -12.78 -7.31
N SER A 57 -6.45 -13.03 -6.07
CA SER A 57 -7.39 -13.40 -5.01
C SER A 57 -7.90 -12.13 -4.31
N ASP A 58 -9.21 -12.05 -4.09
CA ASP A 58 -9.77 -11.04 -3.17
C ASP A 58 -9.20 -11.28 -1.79
N THR A 59 -8.35 -10.36 -1.34
CA THR A 59 -7.68 -10.47 -0.05
C THR A 59 -8.25 -9.42 0.88
N THR A 60 -8.44 -9.77 2.14
CA THR A 60 -8.92 -8.82 3.14
C THR A 60 -7.80 -8.43 4.07
N GLU A 61 -7.58 -7.12 4.21
CA GLU A 61 -6.48 -6.54 4.98
C GLU A 61 -7.03 -5.65 6.10
N MET A 62 -6.39 -5.69 7.27
CA MET A 62 -6.66 -4.74 8.34
C MET A 62 -5.96 -3.40 8.08
N ARG A 63 -6.71 -2.31 8.07
CA ARG A 63 -6.16 -0.95 7.92
C ARG A 63 -6.67 -0.05 9.04
N ASN A 64 -5.77 0.77 9.58
CA ASN A 64 -6.05 1.73 10.63
C ASN A 64 -6.37 3.10 10.01
N PHE A 65 -7.50 3.68 10.39
CA PHE A 65 -7.97 4.96 9.88
C PHE A 65 -8.09 5.98 11.03
N PRO A 66 -7.78 7.26 10.80
CA PRO A 66 -8.19 8.32 11.71
C PRO A 66 -9.72 8.48 11.65
N ALA A 67 -10.40 8.10 12.73
CA ALA A 67 -11.82 8.30 12.91
C ALA A 67 -12.07 9.56 13.73
N ILE A 68 -12.39 10.64 13.00
CA ILE A 68 -12.69 11.95 13.57
C ILE A 68 -14.18 12.23 13.38
N THR A 69 -14.87 12.55 14.45
CA THR A 69 -16.28 12.98 14.43
C THR A 69 -16.37 14.37 15.00
N PHE A 70 -17.04 15.27 14.28
CA PHE A 70 -17.22 16.66 14.69
C PHE A 70 -18.69 17.06 14.62
N GLU A 71 -19.08 17.97 15.51
CA GLU A 71 -20.40 18.57 15.59
C GLU A 71 -20.32 20.03 15.15
N TYR A 72 -21.31 20.49 14.40
CA TYR A 72 -21.41 21.87 13.94
C TYR A 72 -22.87 22.32 13.88
N LYS A 73 -23.08 23.63 13.83
CA LYS A 73 -24.41 24.23 13.76
C LYS A 73 -24.59 24.99 12.45
N VAL A 74 -25.75 24.80 11.83
CA VAL A 74 -26.20 25.58 10.67
C VAL A 74 -27.58 26.11 11.00
N GLY A 75 -27.68 27.41 11.27
CA GLY A 75 -28.87 28.02 11.87
C GLY A 75 -29.17 27.41 13.25
N ALA A 76 -30.43 26.98 13.47
CA ALA A 76 -30.86 26.34 14.71
C ALA A 76 -30.60 24.82 14.78
N LYS A 77 -30.17 24.19 13.68
CA LYS A 77 -30.00 22.74 13.60
C LYS A 77 -28.54 22.34 13.82
N LYS A 78 -28.35 21.28 14.61
CA LYS A 78 -27.04 20.67 14.82
C LYS A 78 -26.85 19.52 13.86
N PHE A 79 -25.64 19.40 13.33
CA PHE A 79 -25.23 18.34 12.43
C PHE A 79 -23.95 17.68 12.95
N GLN A 80 -23.77 16.41 12.61
CA GLN A 80 -22.56 15.65 12.91
C GLN A 80 -22.07 15.00 11.63
N SER A 81 -20.75 15.02 11.43
CA SER A 81 -20.09 14.37 10.29
C SER A 81 -18.82 13.65 10.76
N SER A 82 -18.44 12.62 10.02
CA SER A 82 -17.23 11.83 10.22
C SER A 82 -16.23 11.95 9.06
N ARG A 83 -16.54 12.77 8.05
CA ARG A 83 -15.67 13.00 6.88
C ARG A 83 -14.80 14.22 7.14
N TYR A 84 -13.55 14.02 7.56
CA TYR A 84 -12.66 15.12 7.96
C TYR A 84 -11.93 15.79 6.77
N SER A 85 -11.63 15.06 5.69
CA SER A 85 -10.89 15.57 4.53
C SER A 85 -11.45 15.08 3.19
N VAL A 86 -11.11 15.81 2.13
CA VAL A 86 -11.39 15.46 0.71
C VAL A 86 -10.42 14.40 0.21
N LYS A 87 -9.25 14.27 0.86
CA LYS A 87 -8.23 13.27 0.55
C LYS A 87 -8.82 11.85 0.66
N GLU A 88 -8.45 10.98 -0.27
CA GLU A 88 -8.72 9.56 -0.12
C GLU A 88 -7.94 9.04 1.07
N ASN A 89 -8.66 8.48 2.05
CA ASN A 89 -8.03 7.88 3.21
C ASN A 89 -7.63 6.45 2.83
N LEU A 90 -6.34 6.23 2.57
CA LEU A 90 -5.80 4.95 2.15
C LEU A 90 -5.61 3.97 3.34
N GLY A 91 -5.71 4.48 4.58
CA GLY A 91 -5.43 3.76 5.81
C GLY A 91 -3.92 3.56 6.05
N ASN A 92 -3.54 3.34 7.32
CA ASN A 92 -2.15 3.10 7.76
C ASN A 92 -1.14 4.21 7.38
N PHE A 93 -1.59 5.41 7.02
CA PHE A 93 -0.74 6.54 6.64
C PHE A 93 -1.13 7.77 7.45
N GLU A 94 -0.14 8.42 8.07
CA GLU A 94 -0.28 9.66 8.87
C GLU A 94 -1.43 9.64 9.91
N VAL A 95 -1.81 8.45 10.39
CA VAL A 95 -2.96 8.27 11.29
C VAL A 95 -2.75 9.06 12.58
N THR A 96 -1.60 8.88 13.23
CA THR A 96 -1.25 9.55 14.49
C THR A 96 -1.14 11.06 14.32
N GLU A 97 -0.52 11.51 13.23
CA GLU A 97 -0.32 12.93 12.92
C GLU A 97 -1.66 13.64 12.69
N THR A 98 -2.55 13.02 11.92
CA THR A 98 -3.91 13.53 11.69
C THR A 98 -4.69 13.64 13.01
N LEU A 99 -4.60 12.64 13.89
CA LEU A 99 -5.28 12.68 15.19
C LEU A 99 -4.69 13.73 16.14
N ALA A 100 -3.38 13.99 16.05
CA ALA A 100 -2.71 15.02 16.83
C ALA A 100 -3.08 16.44 16.36
N GLN A 101 -3.29 16.63 15.05
CA GLN A 101 -3.80 17.89 14.48
C GLN A 101 -5.25 18.18 14.89
N PHE A 102 -6.03 17.12 15.13
CA PHE A 102 -7.46 17.19 15.41
C PHE A 102 -7.82 16.50 16.75
N PRO A 103 -7.37 17.04 17.91
CA PRO A 103 -7.63 16.41 19.20
C PRO A 103 -9.10 16.58 19.64
N ARG A 104 -9.57 15.65 20.48
CA ARG A 104 -10.94 15.70 21.03
C ARG A 104 -11.16 17.02 21.79
N GLY A 105 -12.27 17.69 21.49
CA GLY A 105 -12.66 18.96 22.12
C GLY A 105 -12.13 20.21 21.42
N ALA A 106 -11.24 20.07 20.44
CA ALA A 106 -10.73 21.21 19.68
C ALA A 106 -11.86 21.89 18.89
N ASP A 107 -11.78 23.22 18.85
CA ASP A 107 -12.62 24.05 18.00
C ASP A 107 -12.03 24.06 16.58
N VAL A 108 -12.87 23.79 15.59
CA VAL A 108 -12.46 23.68 14.17
C VAL A 108 -13.41 24.43 13.28
N THR A 109 -12.90 24.92 12.15
CA THR A 109 -13.76 25.49 11.10
C THR A 109 -14.27 24.35 10.23
N VAL A 110 -15.59 24.18 10.21
CA VAL A 110 -16.28 23.18 9.39
C VAL A 110 -16.80 23.86 8.13
N PHE A 111 -16.49 23.30 6.97
CA PHE A 111 -17.05 23.71 5.70
C PHE A 111 -18.20 22.78 5.35
N TYR A 112 -19.42 23.32 5.25
CA TYR A 112 -20.62 22.54 4.93
C TYR A 112 -21.18 22.91 3.56
N ASN A 113 -21.86 21.96 2.93
CA ASN A 113 -22.56 22.20 1.68
C ASN A 113 -23.88 22.98 1.96
N PRO A 114 -24.06 24.21 1.44
CA PRO A 114 -25.29 24.97 1.66
C PRO A 114 -26.55 24.31 1.10
N ALA A 115 -26.43 23.50 0.04
CA ALA A 115 -27.56 22.75 -0.53
C ALA A 115 -27.89 21.47 0.25
N ASP A 116 -26.93 20.94 1.03
CA ASP A 116 -27.10 19.72 1.83
C ASP A 116 -26.22 19.81 3.09
N PRO A 117 -26.71 20.44 4.18
CA PRO A 117 -25.92 20.70 5.38
C PRO A 117 -25.44 19.45 6.11
N SER A 118 -25.91 18.24 5.75
CA SER A 118 -25.42 16.98 6.29
C SER A 118 -24.00 16.62 5.81
N LYS A 119 -23.57 17.22 4.69
CA LYS A 119 -22.23 17.05 4.13
C LYS A 119 -21.33 18.19 4.57
N ALA A 120 -20.30 17.86 5.32
CA ALA A 120 -19.30 18.81 5.75
C ALA A 120 -17.91 18.17 5.89
N VAL A 121 -16.88 18.99 5.76
CA VAL A 121 -15.45 18.65 5.92
C VAL A 121 -14.73 19.71 6.76
N ILE A 122 -13.65 19.32 7.43
CA ILE A 122 -12.79 20.25 8.20
C ILE A 122 -11.69 20.79 7.28
N GLU A 123 -11.12 19.95 6.43
CA GLU A 123 -10.11 20.35 5.43
C GLU A 123 -10.73 20.47 4.03
N ARG A 124 -10.74 21.69 3.50
CA ARG A 124 -11.21 22.00 2.13
C ARG A 124 -10.09 22.08 1.09
N THR A 125 -8.83 22.21 1.51
CA THR A 125 -7.70 22.50 0.62
C THR A 125 -6.86 21.24 0.39
N MET A 126 -6.75 20.85 -0.89
CA MET A 126 -5.61 20.04 -1.33
C MET A 126 -4.35 20.92 -1.18
N PRO A 127 -3.19 20.41 -0.73
CA PRO A 127 -1.99 21.24 -0.54
C PRO A 127 -1.71 22.05 -1.81
N ASP A 128 -1.47 23.35 -1.65
CA ASP A 128 -1.19 24.25 -2.77
C ASP A 128 -0.03 23.68 -3.60
N GLY A 129 -0.31 23.39 -4.87
CA GLY A 129 0.66 22.77 -5.77
C GLY A 129 0.49 21.27 -6.04
N ALA A 130 -0.48 20.58 -5.43
CA ALA A 130 -0.76 19.17 -5.74
C ALA A 130 -1.01 18.94 -7.26
N PHE A 131 -1.72 19.87 -7.91
CA PHE A 131 -1.94 19.84 -9.36
C PHE A 131 -0.67 20.05 -10.17
N LYS A 132 0.19 20.99 -9.74
CA LYS A 132 1.48 21.27 -10.38
C LYS A 132 2.42 20.08 -10.24
N PHE A 133 2.49 19.48 -9.05
CA PHE A 133 3.25 18.28 -8.77
C PHE A 133 2.77 17.09 -9.61
N MET A 134 1.45 16.88 -9.70
CA MET A 134 0.88 15.77 -10.47
C MET A 134 1.13 15.93 -11.98
N PHE A 135 1.03 17.16 -12.51
CA PHE A 135 1.38 17.45 -13.91
C PHE A 135 2.87 17.27 -14.18
N GLN A 136 3.73 17.69 -13.26
CA GLN A 136 5.17 17.46 -13.36
C GLN A 136 5.51 15.97 -13.30
N LEU A 137 4.81 15.20 -12.47
CA LEU A 137 4.96 13.75 -12.36
C LEU A 137 4.54 13.04 -13.66
N SER A 138 3.40 13.43 -14.25
CA SER A 138 2.92 12.83 -15.50
C SER A 138 3.81 13.19 -16.68
N ALA A 139 4.20 14.46 -16.83
CA ALA A 139 5.14 14.90 -17.86
C ALA A 139 6.52 14.23 -17.68
N GLY A 140 7.01 14.16 -16.44
CA GLY A 140 8.27 13.51 -16.09
C GLY A 140 8.27 12.01 -16.39
N LEU A 141 7.16 11.31 -16.17
CA LEU A 141 7.04 9.88 -16.48
C LEU A 141 7.09 9.61 -17.98
N VAL A 142 6.46 10.47 -18.81
CA VAL A 142 6.51 10.35 -20.27
C VAL A 142 7.93 10.65 -20.79
N ILE A 143 8.53 11.76 -20.33
CA ILE A 143 9.89 12.14 -20.71
C ILE A 143 10.89 11.07 -20.26
N GLY A 144 10.76 10.57 -19.02
CA GLY A 144 11.60 9.51 -18.48
C GLY A 144 11.47 8.20 -19.25
N ALA A 145 10.26 7.81 -19.65
CA ALA A 145 10.04 6.63 -20.49
C ALA A 145 10.66 6.80 -21.89
N LEU A 146 10.56 7.99 -22.48
CA LEU A 146 11.20 8.28 -23.77
C LEU A 146 12.72 8.22 -23.66
N VAL A 147 13.32 8.94 -22.70
CA VAL A 147 14.76 8.93 -22.44
C VAL A 147 15.23 7.50 -22.19
N LEU A 148 14.52 6.73 -21.36
CA LEU A 148 14.86 5.34 -21.09
C LEU A 148 14.83 4.47 -22.35
N VAL A 149 13.83 4.63 -23.22
CA VAL A 149 13.77 3.86 -24.48
C VAL A 149 14.92 4.23 -25.42
N PHE A 150 15.24 5.52 -25.55
CA PHE A 150 16.36 5.97 -26.38
C PHE A 150 17.72 5.59 -25.80
N SER A 151 17.93 5.75 -24.49
CA SER A 151 19.18 5.39 -23.81
C SER A 151 19.41 3.87 -23.78
N VAL A 152 18.37 3.07 -23.49
CA VAL A 152 18.47 1.60 -23.53
C VAL A 152 18.69 1.14 -24.96
N GLY A 153 17.99 1.70 -25.95
CA GLY A 153 18.22 1.41 -27.36
C GLY A 153 19.66 1.67 -27.79
N GLY A 154 20.19 2.86 -27.50
CA GLY A 154 21.56 3.24 -27.84
C GLY A 154 22.61 2.39 -27.11
N LEU A 155 22.39 2.05 -25.83
CA LEU A 155 23.31 1.19 -25.07
C LEU A 155 23.35 -0.24 -25.62
N LEU A 156 22.19 -0.80 -25.98
CA LEU A 156 22.11 -2.14 -26.56
C LEU A 156 22.77 -2.19 -27.95
N GLU A 157 22.65 -1.13 -28.76
CA GLU A 157 23.34 -1.03 -30.05
C GLU A 157 24.86 -0.92 -29.90
N ALA A 158 25.35 -0.15 -28.92
CA ALA A 158 26.78 0.01 -28.66
C ALA A 158 27.45 -1.29 -28.18
N ILE A 159 26.72 -2.12 -27.43
CA ILE A 159 27.24 -3.40 -26.89
C ILE A 159 27.11 -4.54 -27.92
N ARG A 160 26.18 -4.43 -28.88
CA ARG A 160 25.93 -5.44 -29.93
C ARG A 160 27.19 -5.99 -30.64
N PRO A 161 28.18 -5.18 -31.07
CA PRO A 161 29.37 -5.69 -31.75
C PRO A 161 30.37 -6.43 -30.83
N HIS A 162 30.26 -6.27 -29.51
CA HIS A 162 31.18 -6.87 -28.55
C HIS A 162 30.73 -8.25 -28.04
N LEU A 163 29.55 -8.73 -28.48
CA LEU A 163 28.93 -9.95 -27.95
C LEU A 163 29.00 -11.12 -28.94
N PRO A 164 29.30 -12.35 -28.46
CA PRO A 164 29.38 -13.56 -29.30
C PRO A 164 28.07 -13.92 -30.00
N LYS A 165 26.91 -13.68 -29.35
CA LYS A 165 25.58 -14.02 -29.86
C LYS A 165 24.63 -12.80 -29.80
N PRO A 166 24.74 -11.84 -30.73
CA PRO A 166 23.95 -10.60 -30.70
C PRO A 166 22.44 -10.81 -30.95
N GLN A 167 22.03 -11.98 -31.46
CA GLN A 167 20.62 -12.30 -31.74
C GLN A 167 19.74 -12.42 -30.49
N ASN A 168 20.33 -12.76 -29.33
CA ASN A 168 19.59 -12.95 -28.07
C ASN A 168 19.69 -11.75 -27.11
N LEU A 169 20.28 -10.65 -27.56
CA LEU A 169 20.68 -9.52 -26.72
C LEU A 169 19.47 -8.88 -25.99
N GLY A 170 18.34 -8.73 -26.68
CA GLY A 170 17.10 -8.23 -26.07
C GLY A 170 16.56 -9.14 -24.97
N ALA A 171 16.56 -10.46 -25.18
CA ALA A 171 16.11 -11.43 -24.18
C ALA A 171 17.07 -11.49 -22.98
N ALA A 172 18.38 -11.43 -23.22
CA ALA A 172 19.38 -11.38 -22.17
C ALA A 172 19.30 -10.11 -21.32
N ALA A 173 19.08 -8.95 -21.94
CA ALA A 173 18.88 -7.69 -21.23
C ALA A 173 17.63 -7.72 -20.32
N LEU A 174 16.54 -8.35 -20.77
CA LEU A 174 15.34 -8.54 -19.97
C LEU A 174 15.59 -9.45 -18.76
N LEU A 175 16.27 -10.59 -18.96
CA LEU A 175 16.62 -11.51 -17.86
C LEU A 175 17.57 -10.85 -16.86
N LEU A 176 18.54 -10.06 -17.34
CA LEU A 176 19.45 -9.31 -16.49
C LEU A 176 18.71 -8.26 -15.66
N PHE A 177 17.82 -7.49 -16.27
CA PHE A 177 16.98 -6.51 -15.58
C PHE A 177 16.11 -7.17 -14.51
N MET A 178 15.47 -8.30 -14.85
CA MET A 178 14.62 -9.04 -13.92
C MET A 178 15.44 -9.64 -12.77
N GLY A 179 16.62 -10.17 -13.05
CA GLY A 179 17.58 -10.65 -12.06
C GLY A 179 18.02 -9.56 -11.08
N LEU A 180 18.34 -8.36 -11.58
CA LEU A 180 18.70 -7.20 -10.75
C LEU A 180 17.53 -6.65 -9.93
N MET A 181 16.31 -6.63 -10.49
CA MET A 181 15.10 -6.23 -9.76
C MET A 181 14.83 -7.16 -8.58
N ILE A 182 14.91 -8.48 -8.79
CA ILE A 182 14.74 -9.48 -7.73
C ILE A 182 15.84 -9.34 -6.68
N LEU A 183 17.09 -9.10 -7.11
CA LEU A 183 18.23 -8.86 -6.22
C LEU A 183 17.98 -7.64 -5.31
N ARG A 184 17.60 -6.50 -5.91
CA ARG A 184 17.26 -5.27 -5.19
C ARG A 184 16.12 -5.49 -4.21
N MET A 185 15.08 -6.23 -4.61
CA MET A 185 13.95 -6.55 -3.73
C MET A 185 14.40 -7.42 -2.55
N GLY A 186 15.28 -8.39 -2.76
CA GLY A 186 15.89 -9.20 -1.69
C GLY A 186 16.67 -8.34 -0.68
N PHE A 187 17.50 -7.42 -1.17
CA PHE A 187 18.20 -6.46 -0.32
C PHE A 187 17.26 -5.52 0.44
N ALA A 188 16.21 -5.00 -0.22
CA ALA A 188 15.22 -4.15 0.41
C ALA A 188 14.48 -4.89 1.54
N GLN A 189 14.07 -6.13 1.32
CA GLN A 189 13.44 -6.95 2.37
C GLN A 189 14.39 -7.26 3.52
N LYS A 190 15.65 -7.57 3.22
CA LYS A 190 16.69 -7.77 4.25
C LYS A 190 16.87 -6.52 5.11
N SER A 191 17.01 -5.35 4.47
CA SER A 191 17.15 -4.07 5.17
C SER A 191 15.93 -3.73 6.01
N LEU A 192 14.71 -3.99 5.51
CA LEU A 192 13.48 -3.79 6.27
C LEU A 192 13.42 -4.69 7.50
N ALA A 193 13.83 -5.95 7.40
CA ALA A 193 13.86 -6.85 8.56
C ALA A 193 14.94 -6.47 9.58
N GLU A 194 16.11 -6.00 9.13
CA GLU A 194 17.15 -5.47 10.02
C GLU A 194 16.69 -4.21 10.76
N GLN A 195 15.95 -3.33 10.08
CA GLN A 195 15.33 -2.17 10.71
C GLN A 195 14.23 -2.59 11.70
N ALA A 196 13.42 -3.58 11.33
CA ALA A 196 12.38 -4.10 12.20
C ALA A 196 12.92 -4.84 13.43
N ALA A 197 14.11 -5.42 13.36
CA ALA A 197 14.79 -5.96 14.53
C ALA A 197 15.11 -4.87 15.57
N LYS A 198 15.19 -3.59 15.16
CA LYS A 198 15.41 -2.44 16.05
C LYS A 198 14.11 -1.74 16.46
N TRP A 199 12.96 -2.23 15.99
CA TRP A 199 11.69 -1.61 16.33
C TRP A 199 11.33 -1.83 17.80
N PRO A 200 10.71 -0.81 18.44
CA PRO A 200 10.18 -0.95 19.78
C PRO A 200 9.13 -2.06 19.83
N VAL A 201 9.12 -2.75 20.97
CA VAL A 201 8.22 -3.87 21.25
C VAL A 201 7.13 -3.43 22.20
N THR A 202 5.89 -3.78 21.89
CA THR A 202 4.73 -3.58 22.78
C THR A 202 3.97 -4.88 22.95
N ALA A 203 3.33 -5.06 24.11
CA ALA A 203 2.46 -6.20 24.34
C ALA A 203 1.15 -6.04 23.55
N GLY A 204 0.87 -6.98 22.66
CA GLY A 204 -0.37 -7.10 21.92
C GLY A 204 -1.21 -8.30 22.36
N ARG A 205 -2.43 -8.36 21.82
CA ARG A 205 -3.35 -9.49 22.01
C ARG A 205 -3.87 -9.94 20.65
N ILE A 206 -3.96 -11.26 20.47
CA ILE A 206 -4.59 -11.83 19.27
C ILE A 206 -6.11 -11.73 19.42
N ASP A 207 -6.75 -11.02 18.50
CA ASP A 207 -8.20 -10.82 18.48
C ASP A 207 -8.90 -11.91 17.68
N ASN A 208 -8.29 -12.39 16.59
CA ASN A 208 -8.83 -13.45 15.75
C ASN A 208 -7.70 -14.28 15.16
N SER A 209 -7.79 -15.60 15.26
CA SER A 209 -6.87 -16.54 14.63
C SER A 209 -7.66 -17.54 13.80
N GLY A 210 -7.71 -17.32 12.50
CA GLY A 210 -8.55 -18.10 11.60
C GLY A 210 -7.87 -18.48 10.29
N LEU A 211 -8.45 -19.47 9.61
CA LEU A 211 -8.13 -19.75 8.21
C LEU A 211 -9.11 -18.98 7.34
N GLN A 212 -8.61 -18.03 6.55
CA GLN A 212 -9.39 -17.35 5.53
C GLN A 212 -9.35 -18.18 4.25
N ALA A 213 -10.53 -18.58 3.77
CA ALA A 213 -10.68 -19.19 2.45
C ALA A 213 -10.70 -18.09 1.38
N LEU A 214 -9.61 -18.00 0.62
CA LEU A 214 -9.50 -17.14 -0.56
C LEU A 214 -10.05 -17.90 -1.76
N ARG A 215 -10.98 -17.29 -2.49
CA ARG A 215 -11.41 -17.77 -3.80
C ARG A 215 -10.45 -17.20 -4.83
N ASN A 216 -9.69 -18.08 -5.48
CA ASN A 216 -8.80 -17.66 -6.56
C ASN A 216 -9.54 -17.80 -7.89
N TYR A 217 -9.59 -16.71 -8.67
CA TYR A 217 -10.14 -16.74 -10.02
C TYR A 217 -9.02 -17.24 -10.94
N SER A 218 -9.24 -18.38 -11.59
CA SER A 218 -8.36 -18.88 -12.64
C SER A 218 -9.14 -18.82 -13.95
N GLY A 219 -8.57 -18.18 -14.96
CA GLY A 219 -9.22 -17.92 -16.27
C GLY A 219 -9.71 -19.16 -17.02
N TYR A 220 -9.39 -20.37 -16.56
CA TYR A 220 -9.88 -21.64 -17.11
C TYR A 220 -10.77 -22.39 -16.10
N ARG A 221 -12.02 -21.90 -15.99
CA ARG A 221 -13.26 -22.63 -15.60
C ARG A 221 -13.35 -23.36 -14.25
N HIS A 222 -12.34 -23.38 -13.38
CA HIS A 222 -12.45 -24.02 -12.05
C HIS A 222 -12.04 -23.09 -10.90
N TRP A 223 -12.94 -22.94 -9.92
CA TRP A 223 -12.72 -22.16 -8.71
C TRP A 223 -11.82 -22.97 -7.79
N ARG A 224 -10.62 -22.45 -7.47
CA ARG A 224 -9.75 -23.08 -6.47
C ARG A 224 -9.85 -22.30 -5.17
N THR A 225 -10.32 -22.96 -4.12
CA THR A 225 -10.28 -22.41 -2.76
C THR A 225 -8.87 -22.60 -2.21
N VAL A 226 -8.23 -21.50 -1.85
CA VAL A 226 -6.90 -21.49 -1.23
C VAL A 226 -7.06 -20.98 0.20
N PHE A 227 -6.39 -21.59 1.17
CA PHE A 227 -6.49 -21.16 2.56
C PHE A 227 -5.28 -20.31 2.94
N LYS A 228 -5.52 -19.18 3.59
CA LYS A 228 -4.49 -18.31 4.16
C LYS A 228 -4.73 -18.20 5.67
N ALA A 229 -3.68 -18.37 6.46
CA ALA A 229 -3.75 -18.08 7.90
C ALA A 229 -3.89 -16.57 8.06
N ARG A 230 -4.98 -16.14 8.70
CA ARG A 230 -5.24 -14.75 9.03
C ARG A 230 -5.24 -14.63 10.54
N ILE A 231 -4.22 -13.96 11.06
CA ILE A 231 -4.05 -13.69 12.49
C ILE A 231 -4.16 -12.19 12.64
N VAL A 232 -5.24 -11.72 13.24
CA VAL A 232 -5.46 -10.30 13.55
C VAL A 232 -5.11 -10.09 15.01
N TYR A 233 -4.25 -9.11 15.27
CA TYR A 233 -3.85 -8.74 16.62
C TYR A 233 -4.02 -7.23 16.83
N SER A 234 -4.35 -6.85 18.06
CA SER A 234 -4.42 -5.47 18.51
C SER A 234 -3.31 -5.15 19.50
N TYR A 235 -2.85 -3.90 19.46
CA TYR A 235 -1.79 -3.40 20.32
C TYR A 235 -2.00 -1.92 20.64
N GLY A 236 -1.48 -1.49 21.79
CA GLY A 236 -1.55 -0.11 22.26
C GLY A 236 -0.26 0.64 21.99
N VAL A 237 -0.35 1.80 21.37
CA VAL A 237 0.77 2.74 21.19
C VAL A 237 0.29 4.15 21.56
N ALA A 238 0.99 4.81 22.49
CA ALA A 238 0.68 6.19 22.91
C ALA A 238 -0.80 6.44 23.26
N GLY A 239 -1.47 5.47 23.90
CA GLY A 239 -2.88 5.55 24.29
C GLY A 239 -3.90 5.29 23.16
N GLN A 240 -3.44 5.01 21.94
CA GLN A 240 -4.28 4.61 20.81
C GLN A 240 -4.19 3.09 20.58
N ARG A 241 -5.30 2.48 20.14
CA ARG A 241 -5.36 1.05 19.82
C ARG A 241 -5.26 0.85 18.31
N TYR A 242 -4.23 0.16 17.88
CA TYR A 242 -4.00 -0.23 16.49
C TYR A 242 -4.27 -1.72 16.31
N SER A 243 -4.60 -2.12 15.09
CA SER A 243 -4.70 -3.53 14.71
C SER A 243 -3.89 -3.81 13.45
N SER A 244 -3.30 -5.00 13.38
CA SER A 244 -2.60 -5.47 12.19
C SER A 244 -2.82 -6.96 12.00
N ASP A 245 -2.61 -7.43 10.77
CA ASP A 245 -2.71 -8.83 10.37
C ASP A 245 -1.40 -9.39 9.78
N ARG A 246 -0.32 -8.60 9.88
CA ARG A 246 0.97 -8.96 9.31
C ARG A 246 1.82 -9.71 10.33
N ILE A 247 2.19 -10.94 9.99
CA ILE A 247 2.99 -11.81 10.88
C ILE A 247 4.48 -11.57 10.68
N SER A 248 4.98 -11.56 9.44
CA SER A 248 6.41 -11.39 9.14
C SER A 248 6.63 -10.59 7.86
N PHE A 249 7.86 -10.12 7.62
CA PHE A 249 8.26 -9.57 6.32
C PHE A 249 8.44 -10.68 5.29
N GLY A 250 8.05 -10.41 4.04
CA GLY A 250 8.23 -11.32 2.91
C GLY A 250 6.94 -11.97 2.42
N ALA A 251 7.09 -13.00 1.59
CA ALA A 251 5.96 -13.68 0.96
C ALA A 251 5.09 -14.34 2.04
N THR A 252 3.81 -13.95 2.10
CA THR A 252 2.84 -14.68 2.90
C THR A 252 2.64 -16.04 2.26
N VAL A 253 2.78 -17.12 3.05
CA VAL A 253 2.64 -18.49 2.56
C VAL A 253 1.17 -18.76 2.26
N THR A 254 0.78 -18.54 1.02
CA THR A 254 -0.52 -18.94 0.49
C THR A 254 -0.38 -20.35 -0.05
N ALA A 255 -0.97 -21.33 0.62
CA ALA A 255 -0.87 -22.73 0.19
C ALA A 255 -2.25 -23.34 -0.04
N SER A 256 -2.34 -24.18 -1.08
CA SER A 256 -3.55 -24.89 -1.48
C SER A 256 -3.90 -26.06 -0.55
N LEU A 257 -2.95 -26.53 0.27
CA LEU A 257 -3.19 -27.54 1.30
C LEU A 257 -3.39 -26.87 2.67
N PRO A 258 -4.57 -26.99 3.30
CA PRO A 258 -4.85 -26.42 4.63
C PRO A 258 -3.92 -26.96 5.74
N GLY A 259 -3.36 -28.17 5.56
CA GLY A 259 -2.41 -28.78 6.51
C GLY A 259 -1.09 -28.02 6.68
N LEU A 260 -0.59 -27.36 5.62
CA LEU A 260 0.66 -26.59 5.67
C LEU A 260 0.49 -25.18 6.27
N VAL A 261 -0.75 -24.67 6.28
CA VAL A 261 -1.10 -23.31 6.75
C VAL A 261 -1.66 -23.35 8.18
N SER A 262 -2.35 -24.43 8.54
CA SER A 262 -2.92 -24.65 9.87
C SER A 262 -1.85 -24.73 10.98
N GLY A 263 -0.63 -25.18 10.67
CA GLY A 263 0.48 -25.20 11.63
C GLY A 263 0.82 -23.82 12.18
N GLN A 264 0.79 -22.78 11.33
CA GLN A 264 1.08 -21.40 11.76
C GLN A 264 -0.11 -20.79 12.53
N ALA A 265 -1.35 -21.10 12.15
CA ALA A 265 -2.53 -20.66 12.91
C ALA A 265 -2.62 -21.32 14.29
N ARG A 266 -2.14 -22.56 14.45
CA ARG A 266 -2.09 -23.27 15.74
C ARG A 266 -1.11 -22.64 16.73
N SER A 267 -0.03 -22.03 16.25
CA SER A 267 0.96 -21.37 17.12
C SER A 267 0.45 -20.07 17.76
N TYR A 268 -0.62 -19.50 17.21
CA TYR A 268 -1.14 -18.18 17.57
C TYR A 268 -2.63 -18.30 17.92
N ALA A 269 -2.93 -18.80 19.13
CA ALA A 269 -4.30 -18.98 19.58
C ALA A 269 -4.99 -17.63 19.92
N GLU A 270 -6.31 -17.55 19.69
CA GLU A 270 -7.12 -16.40 20.07
C GLU A 270 -6.95 -16.04 21.55
N GLY A 271 -6.77 -14.75 21.82
CA GLY A 271 -6.58 -14.24 23.18
C GLY A 271 -5.18 -14.39 23.75
N SER A 272 -4.24 -15.05 23.05
CA SER A 272 -2.84 -15.11 23.47
C SER A 272 -2.19 -13.72 23.44
N LYS A 273 -1.25 -13.50 24.37
CA LYS A 273 -0.40 -12.31 24.39
C LYS A 273 0.78 -12.53 23.46
N VAL A 274 1.07 -11.55 22.62
CA VAL A 274 2.18 -11.60 21.66
C VAL A 274 2.99 -10.32 21.75
N ASP A 275 4.29 -10.44 21.52
CA ASP A 275 5.17 -9.30 21.38
C ASP A 275 5.03 -8.74 19.97
N VAL A 276 4.60 -7.48 19.89
CA VAL A 276 4.35 -6.77 18.63
C VAL A 276 5.46 -5.76 18.41
N HIS A 277 6.20 -5.93 17.32
CA HIS A 277 7.17 -4.94 16.85
C HIS A 277 6.46 -3.94 15.95
N TYR A 278 6.48 -2.66 16.30
CA TYR A 278 5.79 -1.61 15.54
C TYR A 278 6.77 -0.55 15.01
N ASP A 279 6.49 0.00 13.84
CA ASP A 279 7.27 1.11 13.28
C ASP A 279 6.96 2.40 14.07
N PRO A 280 7.94 3.04 14.74
CA PRO A 280 7.70 4.25 15.51
C PRO A 280 7.33 5.45 14.63
N ALA A 281 7.78 5.48 13.37
CA ALA A 281 7.39 6.51 12.42
C ALA A 281 5.98 6.28 11.86
N ASN A 282 5.54 5.03 11.81
CA ASN A 282 4.18 4.67 11.38
C ASN A 282 3.58 3.53 12.24
N PRO A 283 2.93 3.87 13.37
CA PRO A 283 2.35 2.88 14.27
C PRO A 283 1.24 2.01 13.66
N GLY A 284 0.77 2.29 12.44
CA GLY A 284 -0.15 1.40 11.72
C GLY A 284 0.55 0.19 11.08
N SER A 285 1.88 0.19 11.02
CA SER A 285 2.70 -0.90 10.50
C SER A 285 3.34 -1.67 11.65
N ALA A 286 2.95 -2.93 11.83
CA ALA A 286 3.52 -3.81 12.84
C ALA A 286 3.75 -5.22 12.28
N VAL A 287 4.65 -5.95 12.93
CA VAL A 287 4.94 -7.36 12.67
C VAL A 287 5.12 -8.13 13.98
N LEU A 288 4.86 -9.44 13.95
CA LEU A 288 5.11 -10.34 15.08
C LEU A 288 6.52 -10.94 15.01
N GLU A 289 6.99 -11.25 13.80
CA GLU A 289 8.28 -11.88 13.56
C GLU A 289 9.16 -10.98 12.69
N CYS A 290 10.25 -10.45 13.25
CA CYS A 290 11.27 -9.68 12.53
C CYS A 290 12.20 -10.57 11.68
N ARG A 291 11.65 -11.55 10.97
CA ARG A 291 12.41 -12.45 10.08
C ARG A 291 11.80 -12.45 8.69
N VAL A 292 12.64 -12.37 7.66
CA VAL A 292 12.21 -12.60 6.29
C VAL A 292 12.23 -14.11 6.01
N ARG A 293 11.06 -14.71 5.85
CA ARG A 293 10.95 -16.10 5.37
C ARG A 293 11.12 -16.13 3.84
N GLY A 294 11.90 -17.10 3.34
CA GLY A 294 12.04 -17.34 1.89
C GLY A 294 13.05 -16.44 1.17
N LEU A 295 13.91 -15.70 1.88
CA LEU A 295 14.93 -14.84 1.27
C LEU A 295 15.86 -15.63 0.32
N TRP A 296 16.18 -16.88 0.67
CA TRP A 296 17.03 -17.78 -0.14
C TRP A 296 16.45 -18.06 -1.54
N LEU A 297 15.12 -18.16 -1.68
CA LEU A 297 14.47 -18.36 -2.96
C LEU A 297 14.68 -17.15 -3.89
N LEU A 298 14.64 -15.94 -3.35
CA LEU A 298 14.91 -14.72 -4.13
C LEU A 298 16.36 -14.70 -4.64
N TRP A 299 17.32 -15.13 -3.82
CA TRP A 299 18.73 -15.24 -4.24
C TRP A 299 18.91 -16.30 -5.34
N VAL A 300 18.30 -17.48 -5.20
CA VAL A 300 18.37 -18.55 -6.20
C VAL A 300 17.72 -18.13 -7.53
N CYS A 301 16.53 -17.52 -7.48
CA CYS A 301 15.86 -17.00 -8.67
C CYS A 301 16.69 -15.90 -9.35
N SER A 302 17.24 -14.96 -8.58
CA SER A 302 18.10 -13.91 -9.11
C SER A 302 19.34 -14.49 -9.80
N ALA A 303 20.03 -15.45 -9.17
CA ALA A 303 21.18 -16.13 -9.75
C ALA A 303 20.82 -16.89 -11.04
N GLY A 304 19.68 -17.56 -11.08
CA GLY A 304 19.19 -18.24 -12.29
C GLY A 304 18.92 -17.29 -13.45
N PHE A 305 18.29 -16.14 -13.19
CA PHE A 305 18.04 -15.12 -14.22
C PHE A 305 19.33 -14.47 -14.73
N LEU A 306 20.27 -14.16 -13.83
CA LEU A 306 21.57 -13.59 -14.20
C LEU A 306 22.44 -14.60 -14.98
N GLY A 307 22.45 -15.87 -14.57
CA GLY A 307 23.14 -16.94 -15.30
C GLY A 307 22.54 -17.21 -16.68
N GLY A 308 21.20 -17.23 -16.78
CA GLY A 308 20.50 -17.34 -18.06
C GLY A 308 20.81 -16.18 -19.01
N ALA A 309 20.92 -14.96 -18.50
CA ALA A 309 21.33 -13.80 -19.29
C ALA A 309 22.76 -13.97 -19.86
N ALA A 310 23.70 -14.46 -19.05
CA ALA A 310 25.08 -14.70 -19.48
C ALA A 310 25.18 -15.81 -20.55
N LEU A 311 24.45 -16.92 -20.37
CA LEU A 311 24.39 -18.03 -21.33
C LEU A 311 23.81 -17.61 -22.69
N LEU A 312 22.75 -16.79 -22.69
CA LEU A 312 22.12 -16.34 -23.92
C LEU A 312 23.03 -15.49 -24.79
N VAL A 313 23.93 -14.74 -24.15
CA VAL A 313 24.92 -13.87 -24.80
C VAL A 313 26.21 -14.61 -25.14
N GLY A 314 26.43 -15.80 -24.56
CA GLY A 314 27.61 -16.64 -24.80
C GLY A 314 28.83 -16.24 -23.98
N LEU A 315 28.62 -15.60 -22.82
CA LEU A 315 29.67 -15.22 -21.87
C LEU A 315 30.12 -16.40 -20.97
N VAL A 316 29.32 -17.46 -20.92
CA VAL A 316 29.52 -18.70 -20.16
C VAL A 316 29.14 -19.88 -21.04
#